data_AF-A0A3D0JY24-F1
#
_entry.id   AF-A0A3D0JY24-F1
#
_cell.length_a   1.000
_cell.length_b   1.000
_cell.length_c   1.000
_cell.angle_alpha   90.00
_cell.angle_beta   90.00
_cell.angle_gamma   90.00
#
_symmetry.space_group_name_H-M   'P 1'
#
loop_
_entity.id
_entity.type
_entity.pdbx_description
1 polymer ?
#
loop_
_entity_poly.entity_id
_entity_poly.type
_entity_poly.pdbx_seq_one_letter_code
_entity_poly.pdbx_strand_id
1 'polypeptide(L)'
;MKVIVIAGAAHALIASISQEFGDTAVAWEDAGEGYQQGIIAGVTAYFENPDLTPELEHQKWVEAKQADGWVHGDAIDTTPKTHPLLLPFAELPVEHRVKAAILHAAVHELKDLPDADEAAAVDVAAALAKVPARQAAPSAPAGPGKIVVVYIGRKPTYTDHLYGTGLSFRQGQERAMPAEIARKFLRHPDMFEEGSAKAVADAPAKSDKVEDKDEDDDTTRQLAAAKKLEDENREKENRILDLKQQINIMTKDSLAEYAMTNYKQNLDKRKSVAELRQAVTGMIDQFGVV
;
A
#
# COMPACT_ATOMS: atom_id res chain seq x y z
N MET A 1 -26.87 -0.30 -1.07
CA MET A 1 -26.61 -0.62 0.36
C MET A 1 -25.88 -1.93 0.52
N LYS A 2 -26.34 -3.02 -0.11
CA LYS A 2 -25.66 -4.34 -0.10
C LYS A 2 -24.18 -4.33 -0.52
N VAL A 3 -23.81 -3.56 -1.56
CA VAL A 3 -22.40 -3.40 -1.98
C VAL A 3 -21.52 -2.86 -0.84
N ILE A 4 -21.99 -1.84 -0.11
CA ILE A 4 -21.23 -1.21 0.98
C ILE A 4 -21.06 -2.19 2.14
N VAL A 5 -22.10 -2.96 2.47
CA VAL A 5 -22.04 -3.99 3.51
C VAL A 5 -21.03 -5.09 3.15
N ILE A 6 -21.07 -5.58 1.91
CA ILE A 6 -20.13 -6.59 1.42
C ILE A 6 -18.70 -6.03 1.36
N ALA A 7 -18.52 -4.77 0.95
CA ALA A 7 -17.23 -4.09 0.96
C ALA A 7 -16.65 -3.98 2.37
N GLY A 8 -17.45 -3.58 3.36
CA GLY A 8 -17.04 -3.53 4.77
C GLY A 8 -16.66 -4.91 5.31
N ALA A 9 -17.42 -5.95 4.96
CA ALA A 9 -17.13 -7.33 5.38
C ALA A 9 -15.84 -7.84 4.74
N ALA A 10 -15.65 -7.62 3.44
CA ALA A 10 -14.44 -7.98 2.74
C ALA A 10 -13.22 -7.26 3.31
N HIS A 11 -13.33 -5.95 3.59
CA HIS A 11 -12.27 -5.20 4.25
C HIS A 11 -11.92 -5.78 5.62
N ALA A 12 -12.91 -6.13 6.46
CA ALA A 12 -12.62 -6.72 7.77
C ALA A 12 -11.84 -8.05 7.66
N LEU A 13 -12.17 -8.89 6.67
CA LEU A 13 -11.44 -10.14 6.39
C LEU A 13 -10.02 -9.85 5.89
N ILE A 14 -9.87 -8.89 4.98
CA ILE A 14 -8.57 -8.47 4.44
C ILE A 14 -7.71 -7.83 5.54
N ALA A 15 -8.29 -7.04 6.42
CA ALA A 15 -7.60 -6.44 7.56
C ALA A 15 -7.06 -7.54 8.49
N SER A 16 -7.88 -8.55 8.81
CA SER A 16 -7.45 -9.69 9.62
C SER A 16 -6.30 -10.46 8.97
N ILE A 17 -6.34 -10.74 7.66
CA ILE A 17 -5.25 -11.46 7.01
C ILE A 17 -3.98 -10.60 6.90
N SER A 18 -4.13 -9.29 6.70
CA SER A 18 -3.00 -8.36 6.64
C SER A 18 -2.19 -8.38 7.94
N GLN A 19 -2.86 -8.52 9.09
CA GLN A 19 -2.19 -8.66 10.38
C GLN A 19 -1.38 -9.95 10.50
N GLU A 20 -1.83 -11.06 9.90
CA GLU A 20 -1.06 -12.31 9.82
C GLU A 20 0.20 -12.12 8.96
N PHE A 21 0.10 -11.24 7.95
CA PHE A 21 1.24 -10.74 7.17
C PHE A 21 2.01 -9.60 7.86
N GLY A 22 1.75 -9.30 9.14
CA GLY A 22 2.50 -8.30 9.91
C GLY A 22 2.31 -6.86 9.40
N ASP A 23 1.26 -6.62 8.64
CA ASP A 23 0.82 -5.29 8.26
C ASP A 23 -0.15 -4.73 9.30
N THR A 24 -0.11 -3.41 9.46
CA THR A 24 -1.06 -2.73 10.34
C THR A 24 -2.41 -2.67 9.66
N ALA A 25 -3.41 -3.30 10.27
CA ALA A 25 -4.79 -3.12 9.85
C ALA A 25 -5.29 -1.73 10.23
N VAL A 26 -5.98 -1.08 9.30
CA VAL A 26 -6.67 0.19 9.49
C VAL A 26 -8.16 -0.11 9.60
N ALA A 27 -8.89 0.59 10.47
CA ALA A 27 -10.34 0.45 10.54
C ALA A 27 -10.99 1.02 9.27
N TRP A 28 -12.17 0.52 8.90
CA TRP A 28 -12.85 0.96 7.68
C TRP A 28 -13.02 2.49 7.63
N GLU A 29 -13.46 3.10 8.73
CA GLU A 29 -13.71 4.56 8.83
C GLU A 29 -12.42 5.40 8.74
N ASP A 30 -11.29 4.84 9.16
CA ASP A 30 -9.98 5.48 9.13
C ASP A 30 -9.25 5.24 7.80
N ALA A 31 -9.74 4.33 6.97
CA ALA A 31 -9.16 4.05 5.67
C ALA A 31 -9.47 5.22 4.71
N GLY A 32 -8.44 5.73 4.02
CA GLY A 32 -8.60 6.86 3.11
C GLY A 32 -9.65 6.60 2.02
N GLU A 33 -10.36 7.65 1.60
CA GLU A 33 -11.48 7.56 0.65
C GLU A 33 -11.13 6.78 -0.63
N GLY A 34 -9.93 6.99 -1.18
CA GLY A 34 -9.46 6.29 -2.37
C GLY A 34 -9.37 4.77 -2.18
N TYR A 35 -8.98 4.31 -0.99
CA TYR A 35 -8.92 2.89 -0.65
C TYR A 35 -10.33 2.30 -0.49
N GLN A 36 -11.21 2.98 0.25
CA GLN A 36 -12.61 2.54 0.41
C GLN A 36 -13.31 2.42 -0.96
N GLN A 37 -13.13 3.43 -1.83
CA GLN A 37 -13.68 3.41 -3.18
C GLN A 37 -13.09 2.28 -4.04
N GLY A 38 -11.82 1.93 -3.85
CA GLY A 38 -11.20 0.77 -4.50
C GLY A 38 -11.91 -0.54 -4.14
N ILE A 39 -12.18 -0.78 -2.86
CA ILE A 39 -12.90 -1.99 -2.42
C ILE A 39 -14.34 -1.98 -2.94
N ILE A 40 -15.04 -0.84 -2.84
CA ILE A 40 -16.41 -0.71 -3.36
C ILE A 40 -16.46 -0.98 -4.87
N ALA A 41 -15.49 -0.46 -5.63
CA ALA A 41 -15.37 -0.68 -7.07
C ALA A 41 -15.13 -2.17 -7.39
N GLY A 42 -14.23 -2.84 -6.65
CA GLY A 42 -13.99 -4.28 -6.81
C GLY A 42 -15.27 -5.10 -6.56
N VAL A 43 -15.96 -4.86 -5.44
CA VAL A 43 -17.24 -5.51 -5.14
C VAL A 43 -18.26 -5.26 -6.25
N THR A 44 -18.37 -4.02 -6.74
CA THR A 44 -19.29 -3.66 -7.83
C THR A 44 -18.96 -4.40 -9.12
N ALA A 45 -17.68 -4.51 -9.48
CA ALA A 45 -17.23 -5.22 -10.68
C ALA A 45 -17.62 -6.71 -10.67
N TYR A 46 -17.62 -7.34 -9.50
CA TYR A 46 -18.10 -8.72 -9.35
C TYR A 46 -19.62 -8.86 -9.52
N PHE A 47 -20.42 -7.89 -9.06
CA PHE A 47 -21.86 -7.88 -9.31
C PHE A 47 -22.18 -7.71 -10.79
N GLU A 48 -21.41 -6.89 -11.50
CA GLU A 48 -21.57 -6.65 -12.93
C GLU A 48 -21.09 -7.85 -13.77
N ASN A 49 -20.09 -8.59 -13.30
CA ASN A 49 -19.56 -9.76 -13.96
C ASN A 49 -19.33 -10.92 -12.96
N PRO A 50 -20.31 -11.82 -12.78
CA PRO A 50 -20.20 -12.96 -11.85
C PRO A 50 -19.07 -13.95 -12.16
N ASP A 51 -18.59 -13.98 -13.41
CA ASP A 51 -17.47 -14.83 -13.86
C ASP A 51 -16.11 -14.12 -13.76
N LEU A 52 -16.07 -12.89 -13.20
CA LEU A 52 -14.82 -12.20 -12.93
C LEU A 52 -13.97 -13.07 -12.00
N THR A 53 -12.70 -13.25 -12.35
CA THR A 53 -11.73 -13.92 -11.47
C THR A 53 -10.80 -12.88 -10.84
N PRO A 54 -10.13 -13.19 -9.72
CA PRO A 54 -9.16 -12.26 -9.13
C PRO A 54 -8.03 -11.89 -10.10
N GLU A 55 -7.62 -12.84 -10.94
CA GLU A 55 -6.61 -12.62 -11.97
C GLU A 55 -7.09 -11.67 -13.07
N LEU A 56 -8.32 -11.82 -13.55
CA LEU A 56 -8.88 -10.94 -14.58
C LEU A 56 -9.15 -9.54 -14.04
N GLU A 57 -9.61 -9.42 -12.79
CA GLU A 57 -9.76 -8.14 -12.11
C GLU A 57 -8.41 -7.42 -11.97
N HIS A 58 -7.38 -8.13 -11.50
CA HIS A 58 -6.02 -7.60 -11.40
C HIS A 58 -5.48 -7.18 -12.76
N GLN A 59 -5.69 -7.99 -13.80
CA GLN A 59 -5.26 -7.66 -15.15
C GLN A 59 -5.92 -6.37 -15.66
N LYS A 60 -7.22 -6.17 -15.44
CA LYS A 60 -7.90 -4.91 -15.78
C LYS A 60 -7.31 -3.71 -15.03
N TRP A 61 -6.97 -3.87 -13.76
CA TRP A 61 -6.30 -2.82 -12.99
C TRP A 61 -4.91 -2.49 -13.56
N VAL A 62 -4.12 -3.51 -13.93
CA VAL A 62 -2.81 -3.33 -14.57
C VAL A 62 -2.96 -2.56 -15.89
N GLU A 63 -3.90 -2.96 -16.74
CA GLU A 63 -4.16 -2.30 -18.03
C GLU A 63 -4.59 -0.84 -17.85
N ALA A 64 -5.48 -0.55 -16.90
CA ALA A 64 -5.90 0.82 -16.59
C ALA A 64 -4.72 1.68 -16.10
N LYS A 65 -3.89 1.14 -15.19
CA LYS A 65 -2.70 1.83 -14.69
C LYS A 65 -1.69 2.10 -15.80
N GLN A 66 -1.44 1.12 -16.67
CA GLN A 66 -0.53 1.28 -17.81
C GLN A 66 -1.06 2.31 -18.81
N ALA A 67 -2.36 2.35 -19.07
CA ALA A 67 -3.00 3.38 -19.90
C ALA A 67 -2.82 4.80 -19.32
N ASP A 68 -2.83 4.92 -17.99
CA ASP A 68 -2.55 6.17 -17.25
C ASP A 68 -1.05 6.52 -17.17
N GLY A 69 -0.20 5.73 -17.84
CA GLY A 69 1.25 5.91 -17.92
C GLY A 69 2.03 5.35 -16.74
N TRP A 70 1.41 4.50 -15.90
CA TRP A 70 2.12 3.83 -14.83
C TRP A 70 2.95 2.66 -15.34
N VAL A 71 4.14 2.51 -14.77
CA VAL A 71 5.07 1.43 -15.11
C VAL A 71 5.42 0.62 -13.86
N HIS A 72 5.87 -0.61 -14.07
CA HIS A 72 6.42 -1.38 -12.96
C HIS A 72 7.65 -0.67 -12.39
N GLY A 73 7.69 -0.54 -11.07
CA GLY A 73 8.86 -0.06 -10.34
C GLY A 73 8.70 -0.43 -8.88
N ASP A 74 9.81 -0.41 -8.15
CA ASP A 74 9.86 -1.13 -6.90
C ASP A 74 9.02 -0.46 -5.79
N ALA A 75 8.78 0.85 -5.87
CA ALA A 75 7.90 1.56 -4.95
C ALA A 75 6.78 2.31 -5.68
N ILE A 76 5.73 2.66 -4.93
CA ILE A 76 4.73 3.60 -5.42
C ILE A 76 5.39 4.97 -5.48
N ASP A 77 5.51 5.53 -6.68
CA ASP A 77 5.96 6.90 -6.88
C ASP A 77 5.05 7.57 -7.91
N THR A 78 4.37 8.64 -7.49
CA THR A 78 3.41 9.35 -8.33
C THR A 78 4.09 10.23 -9.38
N THR A 79 5.39 10.50 -9.25
CA THR A 79 6.12 11.39 -10.18
C THR A 79 6.57 10.65 -11.45
N PRO A 80 7.39 9.57 -11.38
CA PRO A 80 7.63 8.69 -12.52
C PRO A 80 6.49 7.69 -12.75
N LYS A 81 5.44 7.70 -11.91
CA LYS A 81 4.28 6.79 -11.95
C LYS A 81 4.70 5.32 -11.89
N THR A 82 5.38 4.92 -10.83
CA THR A 82 5.77 3.52 -10.61
C THR A 82 4.86 2.82 -9.61
N HIS A 83 4.63 1.52 -9.77
CA HIS A 83 3.93 0.70 -8.76
C HIS A 83 4.46 -0.74 -8.71
N PRO A 84 4.72 -1.31 -7.52
CA PRO A 84 5.32 -2.66 -7.37
C PRO A 84 4.42 -3.83 -7.78
N LEU A 85 3.12 -3.60 -7.94
CA LEU A 85 2.14 -4.65 -8.21
C LEU A 85 1.75 -4.70 -9.69
N LEU A 86 2.40 -3.89 -10.54
CA LEU A 86 2.25 -3.97 -12.00
C LEU A 86 3.03 -5.17 -12.55
N LEU A 87 2.68 -6.34 -12.05
CA LEU A 87 3.22 -7.66 -12.38
C LEU A 87 2.07 -8.59 -12.82
N PRO A 88 2.36 -9.65 -13.58
CA PRO A 88 1.41 -10.74 -13.80
C PRO A 88 0.85 -11.27 -12.47
N PHE A 89 -0.43 -11.66 -12.42
CA PHE A 89 -1.07 -12.11 -11.19
C PHE A 89 -0.30 -13.25 -10.50
N ALA A 90 0.24 -14.20 -11.28
CA ALA A 90 1.05 -15.30 -10.78
C ALA A 90 2.38 -14.87 -10.14
N GLU A 91 2.88 -13.68 -10.45
CA GLU A 91 4.14 -13.13 -9.91
C GLU A 91 3.90 -12.18 -8.73
N LEU A 92 2.64 -11.85 -8.42
CA LEU A 92 2.32 -11.08 -7.23
C LEU A 92 2.82 -11.79 -5.96
N PRO A 93 3.22 -11.03 -4.93
CA PRO A 93 3.44 -11.59 -3.62
C PRO A 93 2.22 -12.39 -3.16
N VAL A 94 2.47 -13.52 -2.49
CA VAL A 94 1.41 -14.45 -2.06
C VAL A 94 0.31 -13.74 -1.27
N GLU A 95 0.70 -12.77 -0.44
CA GLU A 95 -0.20 -11.91 0.31
C GLU A 95 -1.23 -11.20 -0.57
N HIS A 96 -0.80 -10.56 -1.66
CA HIS A 96 -1.72 -9.84 -2.54
C HIS A 96 -2.67 -10.80 -3.29
N ARG A 97 -2.17 -11.98 -3.68
CA ARG A 97 -3.04 -13.02 -4.27
C ARG A 97 -4.08 -13.53 -3.27
N VAL A 98 -3.69 -13.71 -2.01
CA VAL A 98 -4.59 -14.14 -0.93
C VAL A 98 -5.64 -13.07 -0.64
N LYS A 99 -5.24 -11.80 -0.53
CA LYS A 99 -6.16 -10.67 -0.33
C LYS A 99 -7.19 -10.58 -1.46
N ALA A 100 -6.76 -10.73 -2.72
CA ALA A 100 -7.66 -10.74 -3.88
C ALA A 100 -8.63 -11.94 -3.85
N ALA A 101 -8.15 -13.13 -3.49
CA ALA A 101 -9.01 -14.31 -3.34
C ALA A 101 -10.06 -14.15 -2.21
N ILE A 102 -9.68 -13.52 -1.09
CA ILE A 102 -10.61 -13.24 0.03
C ILE A 102 -11.69 -12.25 -0.40
N LEU A 103 -11.33 -11.17 -1.12
CA LEU A 103 -12.32 -10.23 -1.66
C LEU A 103 -13.33 -10.97 -2.55
N HIS A 104 -12.84 -11.73 -3.52
CA HIS A 104 -13.67 -12.52 -4.42
C HIS A 104 -14.60 -13.48 -3.66
N ALA A 105 -14.05 -14.25 -2.71
CA ALA A 105 -14.84 -15.18 -1.91
C ALA A 105 -15.92 -14.45 -1.09
N ALA A 106 -15.57 -13.33 -0.45
CA ALA A 106 -16.53 -12.53 0.31
C ALA A 106 -17.70 -12.05 -0.57
N VAL A 107 -17.42 -11.57 -1.78
CA VAL A 107 -18.50 -11.17 -2.69
C VAL A 107 -19.32 -12.39 -3.13
N HIS A 108 -18.67 -13.48 -3.54
CA HIS A 108 -19.35 -14.66 -4.04
C HIS A 108 -20.31 -15.28 -3.01
N GLU A 109 -19.89 -15.39 -1.75
CA GLU A 109 -20.69 -15.96 -0.66
C GLU A 109 -21.81 -15.03 -0.18
N LEU A 110 -21.62 -13.71 -0.29
CA LEU A 110 -22.56 -12.71 0.24
C LEU A 110 -23.48 -12.11 -0.84
N LYS A 111 -23.24 -12.41 -2.12
CA LYS A 111 -24.00 -11.81 -3.26
C LYS A 111 -25.49 -12.11 -3.24
N ASP A 112 -25.94 -13.17 -2.55
CA ASP A 112 -27.35 -13.57 -2.51
C ASP A 112 -28.06 -13.09 -1.24
N LEU A 113 -27.36 -12.38 -0.34
CA LEU A 113 -28.01 -11.78 0.82
C LEU A 113 -29.10 -10.79 0.38
N PRO A 114 -30.25 -10.76 1.06
CA PRO A 114 -31.28 -9.77 0.76
C PRO A 114 -30.72 -8.36 0.96
N ASP A 115 -31.23 -7.39 0.20
CA ASP A 115 -30.91 -5.99 0.48
C ASP A 115 -31.38 -5.67 1.89
N ALA A 116 -30.41 -5.36 2.76
CA ALA A 116 -30.70 -4.85 4.09
C ALA A 116 -31.43 -3.52 3.94
N ASP A 117 -32.49 -3.31 4.75
CA ASP A 117 -32.99 -1.96 4.95
C ASP A 117 -31.88 -1.08 5.54
N GLU A 118 -32.04 0.24 5.42
CA GLU A 118 -30.99 1.20 5.75
C GLU A 118 -30.55 1.09 7.23
N ALA A 119 -31.47 0.69 8.12
CA ALA A 119 -31.18 0.45 9.53
C ALA A 119 -30.32 -0.82 9.73
N ALA A 120 -30.67 -1.93 9.08
CA ALA A 120 -29.89 -3.16 9.15
C ALA A 120 -28.51 -3.02 8.48
N ALA A 121 -28.39 -2.24 7.40
CA ALA A 121 -27.11 -1.93 6.78
C ALA A 121 -26.19 -1.13 7.71
N VAL A 122 -26.75 -0.16 8.44
CA VAL A 122 -26.04 0.62 9.46
C VAL A 122 -25.63 -0.25 10.65
N ASP A 123 -26.51 -1.15 11.11
CA ASP A 123 -26.20 -2.05 12.22
C ASP A 123 -25.10 -3.06 11.87
N VAL A 124 -25.12 -3.61 10.64
CA VAL A 124 -24.07 -4.50 10.16
C VAL A 124 -22.77 -3.73 9.95
N ALA A 125 -22.81 -2.53 9.37
CA ALA A 125 -21.63 -1.68 9.25
C ALA A 125 -21.04 -1.33 10.62
N ALA A 126 -21.87 -0.99 11.61
CA ALA A 126 -21.45 -0.71 12.98
C ALA A 126 -20.90 -1.97 13.68
N ALA A 127 -21.44 -3.16 13.39
CA ALA A 127 -20.92 -4.42 13.90
C ALA A 127 -19.55 -4.76 13.29
N LEU A 128 -19.38 -4.53 11.99
CA LEU A 128 -18.11 -4.72 11.28
C LEU A 128 -17.04 -3.72 11.70
N ALA A 129 -17.39 -2.45 11.92
CA ALA A 129 -16.50 -1.42 12.47
C ALA A 129 -16.04 -1.75 13.91
N LYS A 130 -16.87 -2.47 14.66
CA LYS A 130 -16.55 -2.97 16.00
C LYS A 130 -15.76 -4.28 15.99
N VAL A 131 -15.57 -4.94 14.84
CA VAL A 131 -14.64 -6.07 14.76
C VAL A 131 -13.27 -5.46 15.02
N PRO A 132 -12.68 -5.63 16.22
CA PRO A 132 -11.34 -5.13 16.42
C PRO A 132 -10.49 -5.87 15.41
N ALA A 133 -9.68 -5.14 14.64
CA ALA A 133 -8.57 -5.77 13.94
C ALA A 133 -7.85 -6.58 15.00
N ARG A 134 -8.00 -7.91 14.97
CA ARG A 134 -7.63 -8.78 16.08
C ARG A 134 -6.16 -8.50 16.27
N GLN A 135 -5.79 -7.76 17.31
CA GLN A 135 -4.39 -7.52 17.60
C GLN A 135 -3.79 -8.90 17.62
N ALA A 136 -2.88 -9.18 16.69
CA ALA A 136 -2.16 -10.44 16.68
C ALA A 136 -1.78 -10.65 18.15
N ALA A 137 -2.27 -11.76 18.74
CA ALA A 137 -1.96 -12.06 20.13
C ALA A 137 -0.48 -11.80 20.28
N PRO A 138 -0.04 -10.90 21.20
CA PRO A 138 1.28 -10.30 21.15
C PRO A 138 2.25 -11.45 20.92
N SER A 139 2.73 -11.58 19.68
CA SER A 139 3.63 -12.66 19.36
C SER A 139 4.79 -12.38 20.28
N ALA A 140 4.98 -13.26 21.27
CA ALA A 140 5.65 -12.98 22.54
C ALA A 140 6.69 -11.87 22.36
N PRO A 141 6.61 -10.77 23.12
CA PRO A 141 7.32 -9.52 22.82
C PRO A 141 8.67 -9.91 22.29
N ALA A 142 8.88 -9.65 20.99
CA ALA A 142 10.16 -9.91 20.41
C ALA A 142 11.14 -9.27 21.38
N GLY A 143 11.99 -10.10 21.98
CA GLY A 143 13.06 -9.55 22.81
C GLY A 143 13.77 -8.48 21.99
N PRO A 144 14.46 -7.52 22.60
CA PRO A 144 15.20 -6.48 21.90
C PRO A 144 16.28 -7.00 20.91
N GLY A 145 16.34 -8.31 20.65
CA GLY A 145 17.25 -8.95 19.73
C GLY A 145 16.91 -8.69 18.27
N LYS A 146 17.93 -8.29 17.53
CA LYS A 146 17.95 -8.36 16.07
C LYS A 146 18.02 -9.84 15.64
N ILE A 147 17.28 -10.20 14.60
CA ILE A 147 17.41 -11.49 13.92
C ILE A 147 18.26 -11.25 12.66
N VAL A 148 19.17 -12.18 12.37
CA VAL A 148 20.00 -12.15 11.17
C VAL A 148 19.27 -12.85 10.05
N VAL A 149 19.09 -12.17 8.92
CA VAL A 149 18.48 -12.72 7.70
C VAL A 149 19.52 -12.75 6.60
N VAL A 150 19.64 -13.87 5.90
CA VAL A 150 20.54 -14.08 4.77
C VAL A 150 19.72 -14.13 3.48
N TYR A 151 20.12 -13.38 2.46
CA TYR A 151 19.46 -13.42 1.15
C TYR A 151 20.06 -14.53 0.27
N ILE A 152 19.27 -15.57 -0.01
CA ILE A 152 19.62 -16.75 -0.83
C ILE A 152 18.94 -16.75 -2.21
N GLY A 153 18.25 -15.66 -2.55
CA GLY A 153 17.55 -15.56 -3.83
C GLY A 153 18.48 -15.63 -5.05
N ARG A 154 17.88 -15.89 -6.21
CA ARG A 154 18.63 -16.14 -7.47
C ARG A 154 19.28 -14.89 -8.07
N LYS A 155 18.73 -13.71 -7.79
CA LYS A 155 19.25 -12.44 -8.33
C LYS A 155 20.46 -11.99 -7.51
N PRO A 156 21.50 -11.37 -8.12
CA PRO A 156 22.70 -10.92 -7.41
C PRO A 156 22.42 -9.82 -6.38
N THR A 157 21.32 -9.08 -6.55
CA THR A 157 20.88 -8.03 -5.64
C THR A 157 19.36 -8.05 -5.54
N TYR A 158 18.85 -7.78 -4.34
CA TYR A 158 17.43 -7.62 -4.04
C TYR A 158 17.26 -6.34 -3.22
N THR A 159 16.26 -5.52 -3.53
CA THR A 159 15.90 -4.37 -2.70
C THR A 159 14.47 -4.56 -2.22
N ASP A 160 14.27 -4.48 -0.91
CA ASP A 160 12.95 -4.62 -0.31
C ASP A 160 12.14 -3.37 -0.52
N HIS A 161 11.06 -3.53 -1.26
CA HIS A 161 9.98 -2.56 -1.30
C HIS A 161 8.63 -3.22 -1.04
N LEU A 162 8.60 -4.55 -0.95
CA LEU A 162 7.42 -5.32 -0.62
C LEU A 162 6.96 -5.03 0.80
N TYR A 163 7.90 -4.94 1.74
CA TYR A 163 7.60 -4.65 3.14
C TYR A 163 7.80 -3.19 3.52
N GLY A 164 8.02 -2.32 2.53
CA GLY A 164 8.28 -0.90 2.73
C GLY A 164 9.59 -0.60 3.47
N THR A 165 10.51 -1.57 3.60
CA THR A 165 11.71 -1.38 4.43
C THR A 165 12.84 -0.68 3.67
N GLY A 166 12.81 -0.70 2.34
CA GLY A 166 13.89 -0.15 1.49
C GLY A 166 15.21 -0.90 1.58
N LEU A 167 15.22 -2.13 2.14
CA LEU A 167 16.45 -2.83 2.50
C LEU A 167 17.08 -3.53 1.30
N SER A 168 18.33 -3.19 0.98
CA SER A 168 19.07 -3.82 -0.13
C SER A 168 19.97 -4.97 0.33
N PHE A 169 19.83 -6.15 -0.27
CA PHE A 169 20.63 -7.34 -0.01
C PHE A 169 21.45 -7.72 -1.25
N ARG A 170 22.71 -8.11 -1.06
CA ARG A 170 23.49 -8.86 -2.04
C ARG A 170 23.33 -10.35 -1.81
N GLN A 171 23.44 -11.16 -2.85
CA GLN A 171 23.32 -12.62 -2.71
C GLN A 171 24.35 -13.15 -1.69
N GLY A 172 23.86 -13.90 -0.70
CA GLY A 172 24.62 -14.41 0.44
C GLY A 172 24.91 -13.39 1.55
N GLN A 173 24.40 -12.15 1.46
CA GLN A 173 24.61 -11.14 2.49
C GLN A 173 23.72 -11.41 3.70
N GLU A 174 24.32 -11.36 4.89
CA GLU A 174 23.64 -11.42 6.18
C GLU A 174 23.31 -10.00 6.66
N ARG A 175 22.09 -9.77 7.17
CA ARG A 175 21.67 -8.49 7.76
C ARG A 175 20.96 -8.70 9.09
N ALA A 176 21.37 -7.95 10.12
CA ALA A 176 20.73 -7.98 11.43
C ALA A 176 19.63 -6.89 11.52
N MET A 177 18.37 -7.31 11.67
CA MET A 177 17.23 -6.40 11.70
C MET A 177 16.25 -6.72 12.82
N PRO A 178 15.38 -5.76 13.21
CA PRO A 178 14.36 -6.00 14.23
C PRO A 178 13.56 -7.27 13.90
N ALA A 179 13.24 -8.05 14.93
CA ALA A 179 12.59 -9.35 14.74
C ALA A 179 11.30 -9.27 13.91
N GLU A 180 10.51 -8.20 14.05
CA GLU A 180 9.29 -7.98 13.26
C GLU A 180 9.60 -7.89 11.76
N ILE A 181 10.65 -7.17 11.39
CA ILE A 181 11.09 -6.99 10.00
C ILE A 181 11.71 -8.29 9.48
N ALA A 182 12.56 -8.93 10.28
CA ALA A 182 13.17 -10.21 9.90
C ALA A 182 12.14 -11.28 9.60
N ARG A 183 11.08 -11.38 10.42
CA ARG A 183 9.97 -12.31 10.20
C ARG A 183 9.26 -12.07 8.88
N LYS A 184 9.18 -10.83 8.38
CA LYS A 184 8.63 -10.54 7.05
C LYS A 184 9.49 -11.18 5.96
N PHE A 185 10.81 -10.97 5.98
CA PHE A 185 11.73 -11.57 5.00
C PHE A 185 11.76 -13.11 5.05
N LEU A 186 11.82 -13.69 6.25
CA LEU A 186 11.91 -15.14 6.46
C LEU A 186 10.66 -15.92 6.02
N ARG A 187 9.58 -15.24 5.60
CA ARG A 187 8.40 -15.87 4.99
C ARG A 187 8.62 -16.30 3.55
N HIS A 188 9.68 -15.84 2.90
CA HIS A 188 10.08 -16.28 1.57
C HIS A 188 11.31 -17.19 1.69
N PRO A 189 11.14 -18.48 2.08
CA PRO A 189 12.26 -19.40 2.25
C PRO A 189 12.99 -19.71 0.94
N ASP A 190 12.39 -19.36 -0.20
CA ASP A 190 13.00 -19.41 -1.52
C ASP A 190 13.96 -18.23 -1.80
N MET A 191 13.88 -17.16 -1.00
CA MET A 191 14.67 -15.94 -1.15
C MET A 191 15.51 -15.62 0.08
N PHE A 192 15.08 -16.00 1.28
CA PHE A 192 15.73 -15.64 2.54
C PHE A 192 15.77 -16.82 3.51
N GLU A 193 16.84 -16.90 4.28
CA GLU A 193 17.00 -17.87 5.37
C GLU A 193 17.48 -17.17 6.65
N GLU A 194 17.24 -17.81 7.80
CA GLU A 194 17.71 -17.29 9.09
C GLU A 194 19.20 -17.58 9.24
N GLY A 195 19.99 -16.54 9.46
CA GLY A 195 21.44 -16.65 9.66
C GLY A 195 21.79 -17.18 11.05
N SER A 196 23.00 -17.72 11.18
CA SER A 196 23.52 -18.20 12.47
C SER A 196 23.62 -17.04 13.47
N ALA A 197 22.69 -16.96 14.41
CA ALA A 197 22.68 -15.96 15.46
C ALA A 197 23.93 -16.07 16.37
N LYS A 198 24.91 -15.18 16.20
CA LYS A 198 25.46 -14.52 17.38
C LYS A 198 24.46 -13.43 17.75
N ALA A 199 23.55 -13.77 18.64
CA ALA A 199 22.65 -12.79 19.25
C ALA A 199 23.50 -11.65 19.80
N VAL A 200 23.50 -10.50 19.13
CA VAL A 200 24.13 -9.28 19.64
C VAL A 200 23.17 -8.73 20.69
N ALA A 201 23.28 -9.28 21.90
CA ALA A 201 22.58 -8.78 23.06
C ALA A 201 23.12 -7.37 23.39
N ASP A 202 22.19 -6.44 23.62
CA ASP A 202 22.45 -5.09 24.08
C ASP A 202 23.33 -5.09 25.35
N ALA A 203 24.51 -4.43 25.31
CA ALA A 203 25.24 -3.70 26.38
C ALA A 203 26.80 -3.77 26.21
N PRO A 204 27.57 -2.92 26.94
CA PRO A 204 28.33 -1.78 26.43
C PRO A 204 29.82 -2.05 26.16
N ALA A 205 30.46 -1.09 25.49
CA ALA A 205 31.86 -1.06 25.07
C ALA A 205 32.90 -1.59 26.09
N LYS A 206 33.72 -2.57 25.67
CA LYS A 206 35.19 -2.46 25.51
C LYS A 206 35.88 -3.80 25.13
N SER A 207 36.81 -3.69 24.18
CA SER A 207 38.00 -4.52 23.86
C SER A 207 37.77 -6.01 23.49
N ASP A 208 38.48 -6.63 22.56
CA ASP A 208 39.51 -6.24 21.59
C ASP A 208 39.63 -7.40 20.58
N LYS A 209 39.90 -7.06 19.31
CA LYS A 209 40.33 -7.95 18.22
C LYS A 209 39.41 -9.12 17.82
N VAL A 210 38.51 -8.84 16.87
CA VAL A 210 38.20 -9.76 15.77
C VAL A 210 38.25 -8.96 14.47
N GLU A 211 38.88 -9.55 13.46
CA GLU A 211 39.21 -8.95 12.17
C GLU A 211 37.95 -8.63 11.34
N ASP A 212 37.86 -7.35 11.02
CA ASP A 212 37.17 -6.64 9.93
C ASP A 212 36.55 -7.49 8.79
N LYS A 213 35.21 -7.59 8.80
CA LYS A 213 34.34 -7.81 7.62
C LYS A 213 32.93 -7.18 7.82
N ASP A 214 32.83 -6.14 8.63
CA ASP A 214 31.60 -5.37 8.85
C ASP A 214 31.58 -4.14 7.92
N GLU A 215 31.71 -4.34 6.61
CA GLU A 215 31.35 -3.29 5.66
C GLU A 215 29.82 -3.26 5.50
N ASP A 216 29.21 -2.29 6.20
CA ASP A 216 27.85 -1.75 6.00
C ASP A 216 26.64 -2.52 6.61
N ASP A 217 26.55 -2.62 7.95
CA ASP A 217 25.23 -2.77 8.61
C ASP A 217 24.49 -1.41 8.61
N ASP A 218 24.19 -0.92 7.41
CA ASP A 218 23.43 0.30 7.15
C ASP A 218 21.91 0.11 7.38
N THR A 219 21.49 -1.07 7.85
CA THR A 219 20.10 -1.48 8.05
C THR A 219 19.31 -0.42 8.82
N THR A 220 19.89 0.13 9.89
CA THR A 220 19.21 1.16 10.71
C THR A 220 19.02 2.47 9.93
N ARG A 221 20.00 2.84 9.09
CA ARG A 221 19.92 4.06 8.27
C ARG A 221 18.92 3.90 7.13
N GLN A 222 18.90 2.75 6.46
CA GLN A 222 17.95 2.48 5.37
C GLN A 222 16.50 2.46 5.87
N LEU A 223 16.24 1.82 7.02
CA LEU A 223 14.90 1.82 7.64
C LEU A 223 14.42 3.23 8.02
N ALA A 224 15.32 4.07 8.56
CA ALA A 224 14.99 5.45 8.90
C ALA A 224 14.73 6.30 7.64
N ALA A 225 15.48 6.07 6.56
CA ALA A 225 15.28 6.75 5.28
C ALA A 225 13.95 6.35 4.62
N ALA A 226 13.59 5.07 4.64
CA ALA A 226 12.32 4.57 4.11
C ALA A 226 11.13 5.23 4.84
N LYS A 227 11.16 5.25 6.18
CA LYS A 227 10.14 5.94 6.97
C LYS A 227 10.02 7.43 6.64
N LYS A 228 11.16 8.12 6.47
CA LYS A 228 11.16 9.54 6.09
C LYS A 228 10.53 9.75 4.71
N LEU A 229 10.82 8.89 3.75
CA LEU A 229 10.25 8.97 2.41
C LEU A 229 8.72 8.72 2.42
N GLU A 230 8.25 7.76 3.21
CA GLU A 230 6.82 7.52 3.40
C GLU A 230 6.11 8.74 4.01
N ASP A 231 6.71 9.35 5.04
CA ASP A 231 6.18 10.54 5.67
C ASP A 231 6.13 11.72 4.67
N GLU A 232 7.19 11.92 3.88
CA GLU A 232 7.23 12.95 2.82
C GLU A 232 6.18 12.70 1.73
N ASN A 233 5.97 11.44 1.31
CA ASN A 233 4.96 11.09 0.31
C ASN A 233 3.54 11.30 0.85
N ARG A 234 3.27 10.91 2.10
CA ARG A 234 1.99 11.16 2.76
C ARG A 234 1.70 12.66 2.88
N GLU A 235 2.71 13.47 3.19
CA GLU A 235 2.58 14.93 3.21
C GLU A 235 2.27 15.51 1.82
N LYS A 236 2.89 14.97 0.76
CA LYS A 236 2.58 15.37 -0.63
C LYS A 236 1.15 15.00 -1.02
N GLU A 237 0.70 13.79 -0.69
CA GLU A 237 -0.68 13.36 -0.95
C GLU A 237 -1.70 14.23 -0.22
N ASN A 238 -1.49 14.51 1.06
CA ASN A 238 -2.35 15.41 1.82
C ASN A 238 -2.39 16.81 1.19
N ARG A 239 -1.25 17.34 0.74
CA ARG A 239 -1.17 18.63 0.05
C ARG A 239 -1.94 18.64 -1.27
N ILE A 240 -1.90 17.54 -2.04
CA ILE A 240 -2.68 17.39 -3.27
C ILE A 240 -4.17 17.41 -2.95
N LEU A 241 -4.61 16.69 -1.92
CA LEU A 241 -6.02 16.65 -1.51
C LEU A 241 -6.53 18.02 -1.08
N ASP A 242 -5.80 18.73 -0.23
CA ASP A 242 -6.14 20.09 0.21
C ASP A 242 -6.28 21.06 -0.97
N LEU A 243 -5.35 20.97 -1.92
CA LEU A 243 -5.36 21.80 -3.12
C LEU A 243 -6.55 21.49 -4.04
N LYS A 244 -6.90 20.20 -4.20
CA LYS A 244 -8.09 19.79 -4.96
C LYS A 244 -9.38 20.33 -4.31
N GLN A 245 -9.45 20.33 -2.98
CA GLN A 245 -10.58 20.95 -2.26
C GLN A 245 -10.62 22.47 -2.49
N GLN A 246 -9.48 23.15 -2.45
CA GLN A 246 -9.40 24.59 -2.74
C GLN A 246 -9.86 24.91 -4.18
N ILE A 247 -9.43 24.15 -5.17
CA ILE A 247 -9.86 24.33 -6.57
C ILE A 247 -11.36 24.17 -6.74
N ASN A 248 -11.99 23.29 -5.95
CA ASN A 248 -13.41 23.07 -6.02
C ASN A 248 -14.24 24.28 -5.54
N ILE A 249 -13.65 25.24 -4.83
CA ILE A 249 -14.32 26.49 -4.44
C ILE A 249 -13.88 27.71 -5.26
N MET A 250 -12.89 27.56 -6.14
CA MET A 250 -12.37 28.67 -6.96
C MET A 250 -13.37 29.12 -8.03
N THR A 251 -13.29 30.41 -8.36
CA THR A 251 -14.03 31.06 -9.44
C THR A 251 -13.33 30.84 -10.79
N LYS A 252 -14.03 31.10 -11.91
CA LYS A 252 -13.45 30.94 -13.26
C LYS A 252 -12.16 31.73 -13.46
N ASP A 253 -12.13 32.98 -13.00
CA ASP A 253 -10.96 33.84 -13.17
C ASP A 253 -9.80 33.35 -12.32
N SER A 254 -10.07 32.93 -11.08
CA SER A 254 -9.06 32.33 -10.21
C SER A 254 -8.49 31.03 -10.79
N LEU A 255 -9.33 30.19 -11.42
CA LEU A 255 -8.87 28.94 -12.07
C LEU A 255 -7.96 29.24 -13.28
N ALA A 256 -8.32 30.23 -14.09
CA ALA A 256 -7.51 30.65 -15.23
C ALA A 256 -6.15 31.25 -14.80
N GLU A 257 -6.16 32.06 -13.74
CA GLU A 257 -4.94 32.63 -13.16
C GLU A 257 -4.06 31.54 -12.54
N TYR A 258 -4.66 30.58 -11.85
CA TYR A 258 -3.95 29.44 -11.24
C TYR A 258 -3.28 28.56 -12.29
N ALA A 259 -3.99 28.22 -13.38
CA ALA A 259 -3.44 27.44 -14.48
C ALA A 259 -2.29 28.17 -15.19
N MET A 260 -2.41 29.49 -15.38
CA MET A 260 -1.37 30.29 -16.01
C MET A 260 -0.14 30.46 -15.11
N THR A 261 -0.35 30.69 -13.82
CA THR A 261 0.75 30.93 -12.86
C THR A 261 1.55 29.67 -12.59
N ASN A 262 0.88 28.55 -12.34
CA ASN A 262 1.54 27.31 -11.90
C ASN A 262 1.95 26.42 -13.08
N TYR A 263 1.13 26.37 -14.13
CA TYR A 263 1.34 25.45 -15.26
C TYR A 263 1.63 26.16 -16.59
N LYS A 264 1.56 27.50 -16.64
CA LYS A 264 1.70 28.30 -17.88
C LYS A 264 0.71 27.88 -18.98
N GLN A 265 -0.45 27.36 -18.57
CA GLN A 265 -1.51 26.91 -19.46
C GLN A 265 -2.64 27.93 -19.50
N ASN A 266 -3.10 28.26 -20.72
CA ASN A 266 -4.25 29.15 -20.90
C ASN A 266 -5.54 28.34 -20.90
N LEU A 267 -6.49 28.71 -20.03
CA LEU A 267 -7.81 28.11 -19.97
C LEU A 267 -8.83 28.90 -20.81
N ASP A 268 -9.67 28.18 -21.56
CA ASP A 268 -10.79 28.79 -22.29
C ASP A 268 -11.92 29.16 -21.33
N LYS A 269 -11.98 30.44 -20.94
CA LYS A 269 -12.98 30.98 -20.00
C LYS A 269 -14.43 30.83 -20.47
N ARG A 270 -14.67 30.51 -21.74
CA ARG A 270 -16.03 30.25 -22.28
C ARG A 270 -16.62 28.95 -21.74
N LYS A 271 -15.78 28.01 -21.29
CA LYS A 271 -16.23 26.74 -20.67
C LYS A 271 -16.88 26.96 -19.31
N SER A 272 -17.64 25.97 -18.85
CA SER A 272 -18.29 26.00 -17.54
C SER A 272 -17.28 25.95 -16.39
N VAL A 273 -17.68 26.39 -15.19
CA VAL A 273 -16.79 26.35 -14.00
C VAL A 273 -16.37 24.91 -13.70
N ALA A 274 -17.29 23.95 -13.85
CA ALA A 274 -17.03 22.53 -13.62
C ALA A 274 -15.95 21.99 -14.56
N GLU A 275 -16.05 22.28 -15.86
CA GLU A 275 -15.04 21.86 -16.84
C GLU A 275 -13.67 22.50 -16.58
N LEU A 276 -13.66 23.76 -16.15
CA LEU A 276 -12.41 24.45 -15.79
C LEU A 276 -11.76 23.85 -14.54
N ARG A 277 -12.56 23.48 -13.52
CA ARG A 277 -12.05 22.77 -12.33
C ARG A 277 -11.44 21.43 -12.71
N GLN A 278 -12.16 20.64 -13.51
CA GLN A 278 -11.66 19.35 -13.97
C GLN A 278 -10.36 19.48 -14.77
N ALA A 279 -10.25 20.51 -15.62
CA ALA A 279 -9.02 20.79 -16.35
C ALA A 279 -7.84 21.11 -15.40
N VAL A 280 -8.04 21.94 -14.38
CA VAL A 280 -6.99 22.27 -13.40
C VAL A 280 -6.64 21.07 -12.51
N THR A 281 -7.63 20.30 -12.06
CA THR A 281 -7.39 19.05 -11.31
C THR A 281 -6.57 18.06 -12.14
N GLY A 282 -6.90 17.91 -13.43
CA GLY A 282 -6.11 17.09 -14.35
C GLY A 282 -4.68 17.59 -14.54
N MET A 283 -4.44 18.91 -14.52
CA MET A 283 -3.09 19.48 -14.54
C MET A 283 -2.29 19.14 -13.28
N ILE A 284 -2.91 19.17 -12.10
CA ILE A 284 -2.27 18.73 -10.85
C ILE A 284 -1.90 17.25 -10.93
N ASP A 285 -2.78 16.41 -11.47
CA ASP A 285 -2.55 14.98 -11.59
C ASP A 285 -1.48 14.63 -12.65
N GLN A 286 -1.33 15.45 -13.69
CA GLN A 286 -0.33 15.25 -14.75
C GLN A 286 1.05 15.84 -14.43
N PHE A 287 1.09 17.03 -13.84
CA PHE A 287 2.32 17.81 -13.65
C PHE A 287 2.75 17.91 -12.19
N GLY A 288 1.93 17.44 -11.25
CA GLY A 288 2.15 17.58 -9.82
C GLY A 288 1.79 18.97 -9.28
N VAL A 289 1.93 19.13 -7.97
CA VAL A 289 1.79 20.43 -7.30
C VAL A 289 3.09 21.23 -7.49
N VAL A 290 2.96 22.45 -8.02
CA VAL A 290 4.07 23.38 -8.31
C VAL A 290 4.18 24.43 -7.21
#